data_AF-A0A150HHM0-F1
#
_entry.id   AF-A0A150HHM0-F1
#
_cell.length_a   1.000
_cell.length_b   1.000
_cell.length_c   1.000
_cell.angle_alpha   90.00
_cell.angle_beta   90.00
_cell.angle_gamma   90.00
#
_symmetry.space_group_name_H-M   'P 1'
#
loop_
_entity.id
_entity.type
_entity.pdbx_description
1 polymer ?
#
loop_
_entity_poly.entity_id
_entity_poly.type
_entity_poly.pdbx_seq_one_letter_code
_entity_poly.pdbx_strand_id
1 'polypeptide(L)'
;MSHRVHTFRSVLVGLVALLLGGLSIALASPAWAHDELIGADPSVNADVGALPAQITMTFSGVLMDEPGATQVVVTDAAGASLTDGEPTLDGTHLTQSLSGSASGPVTVTWRVVSSDGHPVSGQYTFTVQAGPSQTVPPGETTTTQTQTLTATPTSSGDGGVPVFVWVLLGLVVAAALGALVAMLLRKSRATPED
;
A
#
# COMPACT_ATOMS: atom_id res chain seq x y z
N MET A 1 -51.38 6.11 30.15
CA MET A 1 -50.55 4.91 29.84
C MET A 1 -49.79 5.01 28.50
N SER A 2 -50.20 5.85 27.56
CA SER A 2 -49.66 5.92 26.18
C SER A 2 -48.29 6.58 26.02
N HIS A 3 -47.95 7.61 26.82
CA HIS A 3 -46.68 8.35 26.66
C HIS A 3 -45.41 7.52 26.92
N ARG A 4 -45.46 6.53 27.84
CA ARG A 4 -44.30 5.70 28.20
C ARG A 4 -43.92 4.69 27.11
N VAL A 5 -44.88 4.26 26.31
CA VAL A 5 -44.66 3.31 25.22
C VAL A 5 -44.03 3.99 24.01
N HIS A 6 -44.40 5.25 23.74
CA HIS A 6 -43.78 6.03 22.67
C HIS A 6 -42.33 6.41 22.99
N THR A 7 -42.02 6.84 24.21
CA THR A 7 -40.63 7.19 24.58
C THR A 7 -39.69 5.98 24.55
N PHE A 8 -40.17 4.81 24.97
CA PHE A 8 -39.38 3.57 24.93
C PHE A 8 -39.07 3.10 23.51
N ARG A 9 -40.06 3.21 22.60
CA ARG A 9 -39.89 2.89 21.18
C ARG A 9 -38.92 3.84 20.47
N SER A 10 -38.97 5.14 20.79
CA SER A 10 -38.03 6.13 20.21
C SER A 10 -36.58 5.90 20.64
N VAL A 11 -36.35 5.52 21.90
CA VAL A 11 -35.00 5.23 22.43
C VAL A 11 -34.43 3.97 21.80
N LEU A 12 -35.24 2.91 21.66
CA LEU A 12 -34.80 1.66 21.03
C LEU A 12 -34.45 1.86 19.55
N VAL A 13 -35.25 2.62 18.81
CA VAL A 13 -34.97 2.96 17.40
C VAL A 13 -33.68 3.77 17.27
N GLY A 14 -33.45 4.74 18.16
CA GLY A 14 -32.20 5.51 18.18
C GLY A 14 -30.96 4.65 18.46
N LEU A 15 -31.06 3.70 19.39
CA LEU A 15 -29.95 2.81 19.77
C LEU A 15 -29.62 1.81 18.65
N VAL A 16 -30.64 1.26 17.99
CA VAL A 16 -30.48 0.38 16.82
C VAL A 16 -29.86 1.14 15.64
N ALA A 17 -30.30 2.38 15.38
CA ALA A 17 -29.72 3.22 14.34
C ALA A 17 -28.25 3.56 14.62
N LEU A 18 -27.88 3.83 15.87
CA LEU A 18 -26.50 4.09 16.29
C LEU A 18 -25.61 2.86 16.13
N LEU A 19 -26.10 1.68 16.52
CA LEU A 19 -25.38 0.40 16.35
C LEU A 19 -25.17 0.05 14.89
N LEU A 20 -26.21 0.18 14.06
CA LEU A 20 -26.12 -0.07 12.61
C LEU A 20 -25.20 0.94 11.92
N GLY A 21 -25.28 2.22 12.27
CA GLY A 21 -24.39 3.26 11.76
C GLY A 21 -22.93 3.03 12.17
N GLY A 22 -22.68 2.69 13.44
CA GLY A 22 -21.35 2.40 13.96
C GLY A 22 -20.73 1.16 13.31
N LEU A 23 -21.52 0.10 13.11
CA LEU A 23 -21.06 -1.10 12.41
C LEU A 23 -20.74 -0.80 10.94
N SER A 24 -21.52 0.07 10.29
CA SER A 24 -21.28 0.46 8.89
C SER A 24 -19.96 1.20 8.70
N ILE A 25 -19.59 2.08 9.64
CA ILE A 25 -18.31 2.80 9.62
C ILE A 25 -17.15 1.85 9.95
N ALA A 26 -17.34 0.92 10.87
CA ALA A 26 -16.32 -0.07 11.23
C ALA A 26 -16.03 -1.08 10.12
N LEU A 27 -16.98 -1.32 9.21
CA LEU A 27 -16.82 -2.19 8.05
C LEU A 27 -16.38 -1.44 6.78
N ALA A 28 -16.27 -0.11 6.83
CA ALA A 28 -15.76 0.66 5.70
C ALA A 28 -14.28 0.31 5.50
N SER A 29 -13.96 -0.38 4.40
CA SER A 29 -12.57 -0.60 4.00
C SER A 29 -11.96 0.74 3.56
N PRO A 30 -10.66 0.99 3.82
CA PRO A 30 -9.99 2.15 3.25
C PRO A 30 -10.16 2.11 1.73
N ALA A 31 -10.66 3.20 1.14
CA ALA A 31 -10.65 3.32 -0.31
C ALA A 31 -9.18 3.56 -0.74
N TRP A 32 -8.55 2.56 -1.33
CA TRP A 32 -7.25 2.69 -1.98
C TRP A 32 -7.43 3.47 -3.29
N ALA A 33 -7.38 4.79 -3.21
CA ALA A 33 -7.55 5.70 -4.34
C ALA A 33 -6.21 6.09 -5.00
N HIS A 34 -5.08 5.67 -4.45
CA HIS A 34 -3.78 6.03 -4.99
C HIS A 34 -3.33 5.02 -6.04
N ASP A 35 -2.82 5.52 -7.17
CA ASP A 35 -2.18 4.66 -8.16
C ASP A 35 -0.89 4.07 -7.58
N GLU A 36 -0.76 2.75 -7.63
CA GLU A 36 0.40 2.02 -7.15
C GLU A 36 1.01 1.21 -8.29
N LEU A 37 2.32 0.99 -8.22
CA LEU A 37 3.00 0.06 -9.13
C LEU A 37 2.58 -1.37 -8.74
N ILE A 38 1.83 -2.03 -9.61
CA ILE A 38 1.31 -3.39 -9.39
C ILE A 38 2.02 -4.45 -10.22
N GLY A 39 2.84 -4.05 -11.19
CA GLY A 39 3.62 -4.96 -12.02
C GLY A 39 4.80 -4.26 -12.70
N ALA A 40 5.86 -5.02 -12.95
CA ALA A 40 7.04 -4.56 -13.67
C ALA A 40 7.61 -5.68 -14.54
N ASP A 41 8.18 -5.32 -15.69
CA ASP A 41 8.98 -6.17 -16.55
C ASP A 41 10.28 -5.43 -16.95
N PRO A 42 11.47 -5.90 -16.54
CA PRO A 42 11.71 -7.03 -15.64
C PRO A 42 11.06 -6.86 -14.27
N SER A 43 10.66 -7.97 -13.65
CA SER A 43 10.03 -7.93 -12.33
C SER A 43 10.99 -7.41 -11.26
N VAL A 44 10.43 -6.91 -10.16
CA VAL A 44 11.20 -6.45 -9.01
C VAL A 44 12.13 -7.58 -8.51
N ASN A 45 13.41 -7.27 -8.34
CA ASN A 45 14.50 -8.19 -8.00
C ASN A 45 14.72 -9.34 -9.00
N ALA A 46 14.25 -9.22 -10.25
CA ALA A 46 14.52 -10.22 -11.28
C ALA A 46 16.01 -10.30 -11.63
N ASP A 47 16.47 -11.50 -11.97
CA ASP A 47 17.74 -11.73 -12.66
C ASP A 47 17.47 -11.92 -14.15
N VAL A 48 18.04 -11.06 -14.99
CA VAL A 48 17.91 -11.12 -16.46
C VAL A 48 19.26 -11.43 -17.11
N GLY A 49 19.24 -12.18 -18.21
CA GLY A 49 20.48 -12.58 -18.89
C GLY A 49 21.21 -11.45 -19.62
N ALA A 50 20.50 -10.37 -19.96
CA ALA A 50 21.04 -9.19 -20.63
C ALA A 50 20.15 -7.97 -20.31
N LEU A 51 20.69 -6.77 -20.52
CA LEU A 51 19.91 -5.54 -20.40
C LEU A 51 18.78 -5.56 -21.46
N PRO A 52 17.49 -5.46 -21.08
CA PRO A 52 16.41 -5.40 -22.05
C PRO A 52 16.44 -4.06 -22.78
N ALA A 53 15.87 -4.02 -23.99
CA ALA A 53 15.76 -2.78 -24.77
C ALA A 53 14.79 -1.75 -24.15
N GLN A 54 13.90 -2.19 -23.27
CA GLN A 54 12.95 -1.36 -22.56
C GLN A 54 12.54 -2.02 -21.25
N ILE A 55 11.98 -1.22 -20.35
CA ILE A 55 11.23 -1.71 -19.19
C ILE A 55 9.78 -1.29 -19.30
N THR A 56 8.89 -2.09 -18.72
CA THR A 56 7.46 -1.77 -18.64
C THR A 56 7.01 -1.80 -17.18
N MET A 57 6.29 -0.79 -16.75
CA MET A 57 5.67 -0.68 -15.44
C MET A 57 4.14 -0.65 -15.61
N THR A 58 3.42 -1.36 -14.77
CA THR A 58 1.96 -1.43 -14.76
C THR A 58 1.44 -0.86 -13.44
N PHE A 59 0.53 0.10 -13.53
CA PHE A 59 -0.05 0.79 -12.40
C PHE A 59 -1.50 0.34 -12.15
N SER A 60 -2.00 0.51 -10.94
CA SER A 60 -3.38 0.18 -10.57
C SER A 60 -4.43 1.10 -11.20
N GLY A 61 -4.02 2.27 -11.68
CA GLY A 61 -4.90 3.23 -12.35
C GLY A 61 -4.23 3.95 -13.52
N VAL A 62 -5.06 4.75 -14.21
CA VAL A 62 -4.68 5.44 -15.45
C VAL A 62 -3.79 6.63 -15.11
N LEU A 63 -2.67 6.73 -15.82
CA LEU A 63 -1.69 7.79 -15.65
C LEU A 63 -2.07 9.03 -16.46
N MET A 64 -1.66 10.20 -15.96
CA MET A 64 -1.79 11.48 -16.64
C MET A 64 -0.79 11.57 -17.80
N ASP A 65 -1.29 11.77 -19.02
CA ASP A 65 -0.48 11.94 -20.24
C ASP A 65 -0.32 13.43 -20.60
N GLU A 66 0.34 14.17 -19.70
CA GLU A 66 0.67 15.58 -19.89
C GLU A 66 2.18 15.79 -19.75
N PRO A 67 2.79 16.75 -20.49
CA PRO A 67 4.21 17.03 -20.40
C PRO A 67 4.68 17.29 -18.95
N GLY A 68 5.67 16.52 -18.49
CA GLY A 68 6.25 16.64 -17.15
C GLY A 68 5.46 15.94 -16.03
N ALA A 69 4.35 15.26 -16.36
CA ALA A 69 3.62 14.41 -15.41
C ALA A 69 4.38 13.11 -15.08
N THR A 70 5.17 12.61 -16.03
CA THR A 70 5.90 11.34 -15.92
C THR A 70 7.39 11.55 -16.12
N GLN A 71 8.20 10.87 -15.30
CA GLN A 71 9.64 10.84 -15.41
C GLN A 71 10.15 9.47 -14.95
N VAL A 72 11.07 8.89 -15.73
CA VAL A 72 11.75 7.64 -15.40
C VAL A 72 13.25 7.84 -15.56
N VAL A 73 14.00 7.34 -14.59
CA VAL A 73 15.47 7.33 -14.60
C VAL A 73 15.94 5.93 -14.28
N VAL A 74 16.74 5.37 -15.17
CA VAL A 74 17.33 4.04 -15.02
C VAL A 74 18.85 4.16 -14.98
N THR A 75 19.47 3.61 -13.95
CA THR A 75 20.93 3.68 -13.76
C THR A 75 21.55 2.33 -13.44
N ASP A 76 22.79 2.12 -13.87
CA ASP A 76 23.59 0.96 -13.46
C ASP A 76 24.17 1.11 -12.03
N ALA A 77 24.94 0.11 -11.60
CA ALA A 77 25.60 0.08 -10.30
C ALA A 77 26.64 1.20 -10.09
N ALA A 78 27.16 1.78 -11.18
CA ALA A 78 28.09 2.90 -11.14
C ALA A 78 27.37 4.27 -11.19
N GLY A 79 26.05 4.28 -11.33
CA GLY A 79 25.23 5.48 -11.46
C GLY A 79 25.18 6.03 -12.90
N ALA A 80 25.68 5.30 -13.90
CA ALA A 80 25.56 5.70 -15.29
C ALA A 80 24.12 5.54 -15.77
N SER A 81 23.60 6.53 -16.50
CA SER A 81 22.24 6.47 -17.04
C SER A 81 22.15 5.45 -18.17
N LEU A 82 21.13 4.60 -18.09
CA LEU A 82 20.69 3.66 -19.11
C LEU A 82 19.40 4.14 -19.79
N THR A 83 18.76 5.19 -19.27
CA THR A 83 17.54 5.80 -19.80
C THR A 83 17.76 6.29 -21.24
N ASP A 84 16.86 5.94 -22.16
CA ASP A 84 16.88 6.39 -23.54
C ASP A 84 15.56 7.05 -23.94
N GLY A 85 15.62 8.34 -24.29
CA GLY A 85 14.45 9.12 -24.69
C GLY A 85 13.39 9.32 -23.61
N GLU A 86 12.25 9.86 -24.02
CA GLU A 86 11.07 10.05 -23.17
C GLU A 86 10.30 8.73 -23.00
N PRO A 87 9.71 8.50 -21.81
CA PRO A 87 8.83 7.36 -21.61
C PRO A 87 7.54 7.48 -22.44
N THR A 88 6.94 6.34 -22.76
CA THR A 88 5.63 6.27 -23.42
C THR A 88 4.57 5.72 -22.47
N LEU A 89 3.37 6.29 -22.57
CA LEU A 89 2.21 5.91 -21.76
C LEU A 89 1.14 5.25 -22.63
N ASP A 90 0.51 4.22 -22.07
CA ASP A 90 -0.70 3.59 -22.62
C ASP A 90 -1.63 3.18 -21.47
N GLY A 91 -2.55 4.08 -21.11
CA GLY A 91 -3.48 3.88 -20.00
C GLY A 91 -2.78 3.69 -18.66
N THR A 92 -2.70 2.43 -18.21
CA THR A 92 -2.06 2.02 -16.95
C THR A 92 -0.61 1.56 -17.14
N HIS A 93 -0.10 1.57 -18.37
CA HIS A 93 1.23 1.09 -18.72
C HIS A 93 2.18 2.25 -18.99
N LEU A 94 3.38 2.14 -18.45
CA LEU A 94 4.50 3.06 -18.65
C LEU A 94 5.68 2.28 -19.20
N THR A 95 6.15 2.65 -20.38
CA THR A 95 7.31 2.03 -21.03
C THR A 95 8.46 3.03 -21.07
N GLN A 96 9.65 2.60 -20.65
CA GLN A 96 10.88 3.38 -20.79
C GLN A 96 11.90 2.59 -21.62
N SER A 97 12.31 3.16 -22.75
CA SER A 97 13.40 2.60 -23.56
C SER A 97 14.73 2.73 -22.83
N LEU A 98 15.59 1.72 -23.02
CA LEU A 98 16.93 1.65 -22.45
C LEU A 98 17.98 1.57 -23.55
N SER A 99 19.15 2.14 -23.27
CA SER A 99 20.32 2.05 -24.14
C SER A 99 21.59 1.71 -23.36
N GLY A 100 22.63 1.33 -24.09
CA GLY A 100 23.92 0.95 -23.52
C GLY A 100 23.99 -0.51 -23.07
N SER A 101 24.78 -0.76 -22.03
CA SER A 101 25.01 -2.10 -21.49
C SER A 101 25.24 -2.01 -19.99
N ALA A 102 24.72 -2.95 -19.23
CA ALA A 102 24.94 -3.06 -17.80
C ALA A 102 25.27 -4.49 -17.40
N SER A 103 25.99 -4.62 -16.30
CA SER A 103 26.22 -5.90 -15.60
C SER A 103 26.14 -5.63 -14.11
N GLY A 104 25.39 -6.46 -13.39
CA GLY A 104 25.05 -6.25 -11.99
C GLY A 104 23.72 -5.50 -11.81
N PRO A 105 23.49 -4.91 -10.62
CA PRO A 105 22.22 -4.30 -10.30
C PRO A 105 21.94 -3.06 -11.14
N VAL A 106 20.70 -2.96 -11.61
CA VAL A 106 20.11 -1.81 -12.31
C VAL A 106 19.00 -1.26 -11.44
N THR A 107 18.99 0.06 -11.26
CA THR A 107 18.01 0.78 -10.46
C THR A 107 17.07 1.55 -11.37
N VAL A 108 15.77 1.34 -11.19
CA VAL A 108 14.70 2.07 -11.88
C VAL A 108 14.05 2.99 -10.85
N THR A 109 14.11 4.30 -11.08
CA THR A 109 13.44 5.32 -10.27
C THR A 109 12.41 6.03 -11.13
N TRP A 110 11.22 6.24 -10.60
CA TRP A 110 10.12 6.83 -11.36
C TRP A 110 9.31 7.83 -10.53
N ARG A 111 8.66 8.73 -11.24
CA ARG A 111 7.59 9.59 -10.76
C ARG A 111 6.52 9.68 -11.84
N VAL A 112 5.26 9.48 -11.45
CA VAL A 112 4.09 9.62 -12.31
C VAL A 112 3.06 10.49 -11.60
N VAL A 113 2.08 11.01 -12.35
CA VAL A 113 0.89 11.64 -11.80
C VAL A 113 -0.31 10.80 -12.23
N SER A 114 -1.11 10.35 -11.27
CA SER A 114 -2.37 9.67 -11.57
C SER A 114 -3.32 10.61 -12.31
N SER A 115 -4.27 10.07 -13.08
CA SER A 115 -5.37 10.85 -13.67
C SER A 115 -6.21 11.64 -12.64
N ASP A 116 -6.15 11.28 -11.34
CA ASP A 116 -6.78 12.03 -10.25
C ASP A 116 -5.97 13.27 -9.78
N GLY A 117 -4.75 13.44 -10.30
CA GLY A 117 -3.86 14.58 -10.04
C GLY A 117 -2.81 14.36 -8.96
N HIS A 118 -2.77 13.21 -8.28
CA HIS A 118 -1.77 12.97 -7.24
C HIS A 118 -0.45 12.43 -7.83
N PRO A 119 0.71 13.03 -7.46
CA PRO A 119 2.00 12.48 -7.82
C PRO A 119 2.33 11.26 -6.96
N VAL A 120 2.83 10.22 -7.62
CA VAL A 120 3.34 9.00 -6.99
C VAL A 120 4.77 8.79 -7.49
N SER A 121 5.66 8.35 -6.61
CA SER A 121 7.04 8.04 -6.97
C SER A 121 7.49 6.75 -6.31
N GLY A 122 8.45 6.08 -6.92
CA GLY A 122 8.99 4.85 -6.38
C GLY A 122 10.32 4.47 -7.01
N GLN A 123 10.85 3.37 -6.53
CA GLN A 123 12.07 2.78 -7.04
C GLN A 123 11.98 1.26 -6.93
N TYR A 124 12.54 0.56 -7.90
CA TYR A 124 12.82 -0.86 -7.79
C TYR A 124 14.13 -1.22 -8.50
N THR A 125 14.63 -2.42 -8.26
CA THR A 125 15.86 -2.93 -8.86
C THR A 125 15.62 -4.23 -9.60
N PHE A 126 16.46 -4.50 -10.60
CA PHE A 126 16.64 -5.82 -11.22
C PHE A 126 18.13 -6.01 -11.51
N THR A 127 18.58 -7.24 -11.70
CA THR A 127 20.00 -7.56 -11.89
C THR A 127 20.23 -8.07 -13.31
N VAL A 128 21.15 -7.43 -14.02
CA VAL A 128 21.64 -7.95 -15.32
C VAL A 128 22.81 -8.87 -15.05
N GLN A 129 22.69 -10.14 -15.40
CA GLN A 129 23.76 -11.10 -15.27
C GLN A 129 24.93 -10.70 -16.18
N ALA A 130 26.15 -10.83 -15.67
CA ALA A 130 27.31 -10.74 -16.53
C ALA A 130 27.18 -11.87 -17.57
N GLY A 131 26.93 -11.52 -18.83
CA GLY A 131 26.96 -12.50 -19.91
C GLY A 131 28.25 -13.30 -19.83
N PRO A 132 28.25 -14.61 -20.17
CA PRO A 132 29.46 -15.41 -20.07
C PRO A 132 30.54 -14.69 -20.90
N SER A 133 31.56 -14.18 -20.20
CA SER A 133 32.83 -13.88 -20.86
C SER A 133 33.18 -15.15 -21.62
N GLN A 134 33.43 -15.02 -22.92
CA GLN A 134 33.98 -16.13 -23.71
C GLN A 134 35.36 -16.47 -23.15
N THR A 135 35.37 -17.27 -22.08
CA THR A 135 36.55 -17.90 -21.51
C THR A 135 36.40 -19.38 -21.81
N VAL A 136 37.26 -19.84 -22.72
CA VAL A 136 37.44 -21.21 -23.16
C VAL A 136 37.62 -22.16 -21.94
N PRO A 137 36.98 -23.34 -21.86
CA PRO A 137 37.29 -24.37 -20.85
C PRO A 137 38.57 -25.14 -21.26
N PRO A 138 39.31 -25.82 -20.35
CA PRO A 138 38.78 -26.60 -19.22
C PRO A 138 39.61 -26.54 -17.91
N GLY A 139 38.98 -26.92 -16.80
CA GLY A 139 39.69 -27.18 -15.55
C GLY A 139 38.73 -27.45 -14.40
N GLU A 140 38.49 -28.73 -14.12
CA GLU A 140 37.78 -29.23 -12.95
C GLU A 140 38.33 -28.61 -11.65
N THR A 141 37.45 -28.21 -10.74
CA THR A 141 37.65 -28.42 -9.30
C THR A 141 36.30 -28.40 -8.59
N THR A 142 35.85 -29.58 -8.19
CA THR A 142 34.88 -29.81 -7.13
C THR A 142 35.24 -28.99 -5.89
N THR A 143 34.36 -28.09 -5.45
CA THR A 143 34.32 -27.67 -4.05
C THR A 143 32.88 -27.68 -3.56
N THR A 144 32.54 -28.75 -2.85
CA THR A 144 31.42 -28.80 -1.91
C THR A 144 31.60 -27.68 -0.89
N GLN A 145 30.66 -26.73 -0.82
CA GLN A 145 30.49 -25.89 0.37
C GLN A 145 29.05 -26.02 0.86
N THR A 146 28.90 -26.86 1.87
CA THR A 146 27.77 -26.87 2.81
C THR A 146 27.72 -25.50 3.49
N GLN A 147 26.66 -24.73 3.23
CA GLN A 147 26.31 -23.59 4.07
C GLN A 147 25.08 -23.95 4.91
N THR A 148 25.34 -24.22 6.18
CA THR A 148 24.33 -24.25 7.24
C THR A 148 23.86 -22.82 7.49
N LEU A 149 22.64 -22.48 7.08
CA LEU A 149 22.00 -21.23 7.47
C LEU A 149 21.04 -21.52 8.63
N THR A 150 21.49 -21.19 9.84
CA THR A 150 20.62 -21.02 10.99
C THR A 150 19.75 -19.79 10.74
N ALA A 151 18.49 -20.00 10.37
CA ALA A 151 17.51 -18.94 10.29
C ALA A 151 17.04 -18.56 11.70
N THR A 152 17.39 -17.37 12.16
CA THR A 152 16.71 -16.71 13.28
C THR A 152 15.60 -15.84 12.69
N PRO A 153 14.31 -16.10 12.95
CA PRO A 153 13.27 -15.17 12.54
C PRO A 153 13.27 -13.98 13.50
N THR A 154 13.72 -12.81 13.01
CA THR A 154 13.44 -11.53 13.66
C THR A 154 11.98 -11.17 13.38
N SER A 155 11.12 -11.32 14.39
CA SER A 155 9.79 -10.72 14.38
C SER A 155 9.94 -9.24 14.78
N SER A 156 9.92 -8.34 13.80
CA SER A 156 9.68 -6.93 14.05
C SER A 156 8.19 -6.75 14.32
N GLY A 157 7.83 -6.75 15.60
CA GLY A 157 6.47 -6.44 16.05
C GLY A 157 6.17 -4.97 15.76
N ASP A 158 5.24 -4.75 14.84
CA ASP A 158 4.63 -3.43 14.58
C ASP A 158 3.88 -2.99 15.85
N GLY A 159 4.41 -1.94 16.51
CA GLY A 159 3.98 -1.45 17.82
C GLY A 159 2.67 -0.65 17.77
N GLY A 160 1.73 -1.04 16.91
CA GLY A 160 0.39 -0.45 16.86
C GLY A 160 -0.44 -0.89 18.07
N VAL A 161 -1.18 0.05 18.68
CA VAL A 161 -2.15 -0.27 19.72
C VAL A 161 -3.15 -1.29 19.13
N PRO A 162 -3.30 -2.48 19.72
CA PRO A 162 -4.16 -3.52 19.15
C PRO A 162 -5.58 -3.01 18.94
N VAL A 163 -6.20 -3.38 17.83
CA VAL A 163 -7.56 -2.95 17.45
C VAL A 163 -8.58 -3.17 18.57
N PHE A 164 -8.41 -4.22 19.39
CA PHE A 164 -9.30 -4.50 20.53
C PHE A 164 -9.32 -3.38 21.58
N VAL A 165 -8.22 -2.63 21.75
CA VAL A 165 -8.14 -1.50 22.69
C VAL A 165 -9.06 -0.37 22.24
N TRP A 166 -9.07 -0.07 20.93
CA TRP A 166 -9.97 0.93 20.35
C TRP A 166 -11.43 0.50 20.42
N VAL A 167 -11.72 -0.80 20.21
CA VAL A 167 -13.07 -1.36 20.35
C VAL A 167 -13.57 -1.24 21.79
N LEU A 168 -12.74 -1.59 22.78
CA LEU A 168 -13.09 -1.46 24.20
C LEU A 168 -13.30 0.01 24.60
N LEU A 169 -12.45 0.92 24.12
CA LEU A 169 -12.61 2.36 24.37
C LEU A 169 -13.93 2.87 23.80
N GLY A 170 -14.29 2.49 22.57
CA GLY A 170 -15.57 2.84 21.96
C GLY A 170 -16.78 2.34 22.76
N LEU A 171 -16.71 1.10 23.28
CA LEU A 171 -17.78 0.52 24.08
C LEU A 171 -17.96 1.25 25.42
N VAL A 172 -16.86 1.61 26.09
CA VAL A 172 -16.88 2.38 27.34
C VAL A 172 -17.50 3.76 27.13
N VAL A 173 -17.11 4.46 26.05
CA VAL A 173 -17.68 5.78 25.71
C VAL A 173 -19.17 5.67 25.40
N ALA A 174 -19.59 4.66 24.63
CA ALA A 174 -21.00 4.43 24.33
C ALA A 174 -21.83 4.14 25.58
N ALA A 175 -21.31 3.33 26.51
CA ALA A 175 -21.95 3.02 27.78
C ALA A 175 -22.07 4.28 28.67
N ALA A 176 -21.03 5.10 28.75
CA ALA A 176 -21.03 6.34 29.51
C ALA A 176 -22.05 7.35 28.97
N LEU A 177 -22.11 7.53 27.64
CA LEU A 177 -23.11 8.38 26.99
C LEU A 177 -24.53 7.86 27.21
N GLY A 178 -24.74 6.54 27.09
CA GLY A 178 -26.03 5.90 27.37
C GLY A 178 -26.50 6.13 28.81
N ALA A 179 -25.60 5.99 29.78
CA ALA A 179 -25.88 6.25 31.19
C ALA A 179 -26.17 7.73 31.47
N LEU A 180 -25.42 8.66 30.86
CA LEU A 180 -25.64 10.10 30.99
C LEU A 180 -27.03 10.50 30.45
N VAL A 181 -27.40 10.02 29.26
CA VAL A 181 -28.72 10.26 28.66
C VAL A 181 -29.82 9.69 29.54
N ALA A 182 -29.67 8.47 30.05
CA ALA A 182 -30.64 7.87 30.98
C ALA A 182 -30.78 8.68 32.28
N MET A 183 -29.68 9.24 32.81
CA MET A 183 -29.70 10.07 34.01
C MET A 183 -30.39 11.42 33.78
N LEU A 184 -30.12 12.09 32.66
CA LEU A 184 -30.78 13.34 32.28
C LEU A 184 -32.30 13.15 32.06
N LEU A 185 -32.68 12.03 31.44
CA LEU A 185 -34.09 11.65 31.25
C LEU A 185 -34.79 11.28 32.58
N ARG A 186 -34.05 10.78 33.59
CA ARG A 186 -34.59 10.53 34.94
C ARG A 186 -34.72 11.82 35.75
N LYS A 187 -33.75 12.74 35.67
CA LYS A 187 -33.74 14.03 36.36
C LYS A 187 -34.88 14.96 35.90
N SER A 188 -35.21 14.95 34.61
CA SER A 188 -36.36 15.70 34.06
C SER A 188 -37.75 15.21 34.55
N ARG A 189 -37.81 14.10 35.31
CA ARG A 189 -39.05 13.54 35.89
C ARG A 189 -39.19 13.76 37.39
N ALA A 190 -38.24 14.46 38.02
CA ALA A 190 -38.24 14.73 39.46
C ALA A 190 -38.44 16.23 39.75
N THR A 191 -39.66 16.70 39.54
CA THR A 191 -40.20 17.85 40.29
C THR A 191 -41.45 17.35 41.00
N PRO A 192 -41.38 17.03 42.30
CA PRO A 192 -42.56 16.95 43.13
C PRO A 192 -43.03 18.40 43.35
N GLU A 193 -44.27 18.70 42.97
CA GLU A 193 -45.01 19.79 43.59
C GLU A 193 -45.30 19.39 45.03
N ASP A 194 -44.70 20.12 45.97
CA ASP A 194 -45.37 20.86 47.04
C ASP A 194 -44.34 21.73 47.80
#